data_AF-A0A7Y3JZC3-F1
#
_entry.id   AF-A0A7Y3JZC3-F1
#
_cell.length_a   1.000
_cell.length_b   1.000
_cell.length_c   1.000
_cell.angle_alpha   90.00
_cell.angle_beta   90.00
_cell.angle_gamma   90.00
#
_symmetry.space_group_name_H-M   'P 1'
#
loop_
_entity.id
_entity.type
_entity.pdbx_description
1 polymer ?
#
loop_
_entity_poly.entity_id
_entity_poly.type
_entity_poly.pdbx_seq_one_letter_code
_entity_poly.pdbx_strand_id
1 'polypeptide(L)' 'MTHQLTELVENAARVRKDPVVPREFIETALARIEDGLEEVERYSTDKPSPKGVYEIATRLQAEKTTKQ' A
#
# COMPACT_ATOMS: atom_id res chain seq x y z
N MET A 1 14.07 1.26 5.46
CA MET A 1 13.02 0.87 6.43
C MET A 1 11.74 0.38 5.74
N THR A 2 11.43 0.87 4.54
CA THR A 2 10.27 0.53 3.69
C THR A 2 10.16 -0.95 3.29
N HIS A 3 11.28 -1.67 3.15
CA HIS A 3 11.30 -3.03 2.59
C HIS A 3 10.50 -4.07 3.40
N GLN A 4 10.55 -4.00 4.73
CA GLN A 4 9.82 -4.93 5.61
C GLN A 4 8.31 -4.71 5.56
N LEU A 5 7.87 -3.46 5.37
CA LEU A 5 6.46 -3.11 5.31
C LEU A 5 5.84 -3.52 3.98
N THR A 6 6.58 -3.38 2.88
CA THR A 6 6.18 -3.89 1.56
C THR A 6 5.91 -5.39 1.60
N GLU A 7 6.83 -6.17 2.19
CA GLU A 7 6.64 -7.63 2.34
C GLU A 7 5.44 -7.97 3.23
N LEU A 8 5.19 -7.19 4.28
CA LEU A 8 4.00 -7.32 5.12
C LEU A 8 2.72 -7.07 4.34
N VAL A 9 2.69 -6.05 3.49
CA VAL A 9 1.53 -5.74 2.62
C VAL A 9 1.29 -6.86 1.62
N GLU A 10 2.33 -7.32 0.94
CA GLU A 10 2.26 -8.43 -0.03
C GLU A 10 1.77 -9.73 0.64
N ASN A 11 2.33 -10.08 1.81
CA ASN A 11 1.91 -11.25 2.56
C ASN A 11 0.47 -11.13 3.07
N ALA A 12 0.07 -9.96 3.58
CA ALA A 12 -1.30 -9.72 4.05
C ALA A 12 -2.32 -9.84 2.92
N ALA A 13 -2.04 -9.26 1.75
CA ALA A 13 -2.86 -9.39 0.55
C ALA A 13 -2.99 -10.86 0.11
N ARG A 14 -1.87 -11.60 0.09
CA ARG A 14 -1.87 -13.03 -0.23
C ARG A 14 -2.72 -13.86 0.72
N VAL A 15 -2.63 -13.60 2.04
CA VAL A 15 -3.44 -14.32 3.05
C VAL A 15 -4.93 -14.03 2.88
N ARG A 16 -5.30 -12.79 2.52
CA ARG A 16 -6.69 -12.41 2.23
C ARG A 16 -7.19 -12.89 0.86
N LYS A 17 -6.31 -13.44 0.02
CA LYS A 17 -6.57 -13.82 -1.38
C LYS A 17 -6.94 -12.60 -2.25
N ASP A 18 -6.39 -11.44 -1.89
CA ASP A 18 -6.55 -10.22 -2.68
C ASP A 18 -5.76 -10.34 -4.01
N PRO A 19 -6.16 -9.58 -5.05
CA PRO A 19 -5.37 -9.44 -6.27
C PRO A 19 -3.92 -9.00 -5.99
N VAL A 20 -2.99 -9.47 -6.83
CA VAL A 20 -1.60 -9.04 -6.71
C VAL A 20 -1.46 -7.61 -7.23
N VAL A 21 -1.06 -6.72 -6.33
CA VAL A 21 -0.68 -5.35 -6.68
C VAL A 21 0.85 -5.30 -6.88
N PRO A 22 1.35 -4.75 -8.00
CA PRO A 22 2.78 -4.63 -8.22
C PRO A 22 3.46 -3.81 -7.13
N ARG A 23 4.66 -4.24 -6.72
CA ARG A 23 5.46 -3.63 -5.65
C ARG A 23 5.64 -2.11 -5.82
N GLU A 24 5.82 -1.64 -7.05
CA GLU A 24 5.98 -0.20 -7.36
C GLU A 24 4.82 0.66 -6.82
N PHE A 25 3.59 0.14 -6.82
CA PHE A 25 2.44 0.87 -6.32
C PHE A 25 2.35 0.84 -4.79
N ILE A 26 2.83 -0.24 -4.17
CA ILE A 26 2.94 -0.34 -2.71
C ILE A 26 3.98 0.65 -2.20
N GLU A 27 5.14 0.73 -2.85
CA GLU A 27 6.19 1.70 -2.52
C GLU A 27 5.71 3.15 -2.73
N THR A 28 5.01 3.40 -3.83
CA THR A 28 4.41 4.73 -4.09
C THR A 28 3.36 5.08 -3.04
N ALA A 29 2.51 4.13 -2.62
CA ALA A 29 1.53 4.35 -1.56
C ALA A 29 2.21 4.70 -0.24
N LEU A 30 3.28 3.98 0.13
CA LEU A 30 4.06 4.27 1.33
C LEU A 30 4.70 5.66 1.30
N ALA A 31 5.31 6.04 0.17
CA ALA A 31 5.89 7.36 0.01
C ALA A 31 4.85 8.48 0.19
N ARG A 32 3.66 8.32 -0.41
CA ARG A 32 2.56 9.30 -0.25
C ARG A 32 2.05 9.41 1.18
N ILE A 33 2.03 8.30 1.93
CA ILE A 33 1.65 8.31 3.36
C ILE A 33 2.72 9.00 4.20
N GLU A 34 4.01 8.77 3.90
CA GLU A 34 5.14 9.43 4.56
C GLU A 34 5.15 10.95 4.29
N ASP A 35 4.82 11.35 3.06
CA ASP A 35 4.71 12.77 2.66
C ASP A 35 3.42 13.45 3.14
N GLY A 36 2.51 12.72 3.80
CA GLY A 36 1.22 13.25 4.27
C GLY A 36 0.20 13.56 3.17
N LEU A 37 0.42 13.04 1.95
CA LEU A 37 -0.49 13.18 0.81
C LEU A 37 -1.67 12.21 0.89
N GLU A 38 -1.53 11.12 1.66
CA GLU A 38 -2.54 10.10 1.87
C GLU A 38 -2.63 9.76 3.36
N GLU A 39 -3.85 9.67 3.87
CA GLU A 39 -4.09 9.29 5.26
C GLU A 39 -4.64 7.86 5.33
N VAL A 40 -4.09 7.06 6.24
CA VAL A 40 -4.55 5.69 6.49
C VAL A 40 -4.64 5.43 7.98
N GLU A 41 -5.47 4.46 8.35
CA GLU A 41 -5.46 3.92 9.69
C GLU A 41 -4.06 3.41 10.05
N ARG A 42 -3.56 3.86 11.20
CA ARG A 42 -2.26 3.50 11.76
C ARG A 42 -2.45 2.62 12.98
N TYR A 43 -1.51 1.71 13.19
CA TYR A 43 -1.42 0.97 14.45
C TYR A 43 -0.99 1.90 15.59
N SER A 44 -1.14 1.43 16.83
CA SER A 44 -0.65 2.12 18.03
C SER A 44 0.86 2.42 18.01
N THR A 45 1.62 1.79 17.12
CA THR A 45 3.04 2.05 16.87
C THR A 45 3.30 3.13 15.81
N ASP A 46 2.28 3.90 15.43
CA ASP A 46 2.29 4.93 14.37
C ASP A 46 2.66 4.40 12.96
N LYS A 47 2.68 3.07 12.78
CA LYS A 47 2.93 2.44 11.48
C LYS A 47 1.61 2.34 10.70
N PRO A 48 1.60 2.67 9.39
CA PRO A 48 0.40 2.52 8.59
C PRO A 48 -0.04 1.06 8.50
N SER A 49 -1.35 0.83 8.48
CA SER A 49 -1.89 -0.52 8.38
C SER A 49 -1.61 -1.13 6.99
N PRO A 50 -1.16 -2.40 6.91
CA PRO A 50 -0.94 -3.07 5.63
C PRO A 50 -2.19 -3.10 4.74
N LYS A 51 -3.38 -3.08 5.34
CA LYS A 51 -4.65 -2.97 4.61
C LYS A 51 -4.80 -1.59 3.96
N GLY A 52 -4.62 -0.50 4.69
CA GLY A 52 -4.72 0.85 4.13
C GLY A 52 -3.68 1.11 3.04
N VAL A 53 -2.43 0.64 3.24
CA VAL A 53 -1.39 0.73 2.20
C VAL A 53 -1.81 -0.04 0.93
N TYR A 54 -2.36 -1.25 1.08
CA TYR A 54 -2.84 -2.05 -0.05
C TYR A 54 -3.97 -1.37 -0.83
N GLU A 55 -4.92 -0.74 -0.13
CA GLU A 55 -6.06 -0.04 -0.75
C GLU A 55 -5.59 1.15 -1.59
N ILE A 56 -4.66 1.95 -1.07
CA ILE A 56 -4.05 3.05 -1.83
C ILE A 56 -3.28 2.50 -3.03
N ALA A 57 -2.44 1.49 -2.84
CA ALA A 57 -1.67 0.90 -3.92
C ALA A 57 -2.56 0.38 -5.05
N THR A 58 -3.70 -0.25 -4.72
CA THR A 58 -4.69 -0.72 -5.68
C THR A 58 -5.34 0.43 -6.44
N ARG A 59 -5.69 1.52 -5.75
CA ARG A 59 -6.23 2.73 -6.39
C ARG A 59 -5.23 3.36 -7.35
N LEU A 60 -3.95 3.48 -6.96
CA LEU A 60 -2.90 4.00 -7.83
C LEU A 60 -2.70 3.15 -9.09
N GLN A 61 -2.78 1.83 -8.95
CA GLN A 61 -2.73 0.90 -10.07
C GLN A 61 -3.92 1.10 -11.03
N ALA A 62 -5.13 1.24 -10.49
CA ALA A 62 -6.33 1.50 -11.28
C ALA A 62 -6.22 2.85 -12.02
N GLU A 63 -5.79 3.91 -11.34
CA GLU A 63 -5.59 5.24 -11.94
C GLU A 63 -4.59 5.22 -13.10
N LYS A 64 -3.49 4.45 -13.00
CA LYS A 64 -2.50 4.30 -14.09
C LYS A 64 -3.08 3.53 -15.28
N THR A 65 -3.97 2.58 -15.03
CA THR A 65 -4.60 1.74 -16.06
C THR A 65 -5.72 2.48 -16.80
N THR A 66 -6.46 3.36 -16.12
CA THR A 66 -7.54 4.16 -16.73
C THR A 66 -7.05 5.37 -17.53
N LYS A 67 -5.79 5.79 -17.36
CA LYS A 67 -5.18 6.91 -18.10
C LYS A 67 -4.42 6.48 -19.37
N GLN A 68 -4.66 5.28 -19.88
CA GLN A 68 -4.14 4.81 -21.17
C GLN A 68 -5.18 4.86 -22.28
#